data_AF-A0A7G9LY65-F1
#
_entry.id   AF-A0A7G9LY65-F1
#
_cell.length_a   1.000
_cell.length_b   1.000
_cell.length_c   1.000
_cell.angle_alpha   90.00
_cell.angle_beta   90.00
_cell.angle_gamma   90.00
#
_symmetry.space_group_name_H-M   'P 1'
#
loop_
_entity.id
_entity.type
_entity.pdbx_description
1 polymer ?
#
loop_
_entity_poly.entity_id
_entity_poly.type
_entity_poly.pdbx_seq_one_letter_code
_entity_poly.pdbx_strand_id
1 'polypeptide(L)'
;MRMKFFWLWIVGVIFMMFIPYSIIDLVNSWYLFDTAQIVIVISIITIATIFSFVSIIYLFLQLKIIKKKRKLTKKLIAIQKQNNPENAKTIKQIENEIEVLNKTYFK
;
A
#
# COMPACT_ATOMS: atom_id res chain seq x y z
N MET A 1 -1.66 3.69 -9.95
CA MET A 1 -0.26 3.44 -9.55
C MET A 1 -0.04 1.94 -9.49
N ARG A 2 0.87 1.43 -10.32
CA ARG A 2 1.14 -0.01 -10.50
C ARG A 2 1.67 -0.64 -9.21
N MET A 3 1.37 -1.91 -8.99
CA MET A 3 1.86 -2.72 -7.86
C MET A 3 3.40 -2.67 -7.68
N LYS A 4 4.16 -2.30 -8.73
CA LYS A 4 5.61 -2.06 -8.68
C LYS A 4 6.03 -1.05 -7.61
N PHE A 5 5.18 -0.11 -7.25
CA PHE A 5 5.49 0.92 -6.24
C PHE A 5 5.24 0.48 -4.79
N PHE A 6 4.78 -0.76 -4.55
CA PHE A 6 4.56 -1.28 -3.18
C PHE A 6 5.84 -1.27 -2.33
N TRP A 7 6.98 -1.54 -2.96
CA TRP A 7 8.29 -1.46 -2.31
C TRP A 7 8.63 -0.04 -1.84
N LEU A 8 8.27 0.98 -2.61
CA LEU A 8 8.48 2.39 -2.23
C LEU A 8 7.70 2.75 -0.96
N TRP A 9 6.50 2.20 -0.80
CA TRP A 9 5.69 2.40 0.41
C TRP A 9 6.25 1.65 1.63
N ILE A 10 6.75 0.42 1.45
CA ILE A 10 7.44 -0.34 2.52
C ILE A 10 8.71 0.40 2.96
N VAL A 11 9.52 0.83 2.00
CA VAL A 11 10.75 1.60 2.25
C VAL A 11 10.41 2.91 2.97
N GLY A 12 9.30 3.55 2.61
CA GLY A 12 8.74 4.70 3.32
C GLY A 12 8.47 4.47 4.81
N VAL A 13 7.81 3.36 5.14
CA VAL A 13 7.53 2.98 6.54
C VAL A 13 8.82 2.67 7.30
N ILE A 14 9.78 2.00 6.65
CA ILE A 14 11.10 1.71 7.25
C ILE A 14 11.85 3.02 7.54
N PHE A 15 11.92 3.94 6.58
CA PHE A 15 12.54 5.25 6.79
C PHE A 15 11.91 6.01 7.96
N MET A 16 10.59 5.89 8.18
CA MET A 16 9.92 6.51 9.34
C MET A 16 10.42 5.97 10.69
N MET A 17 10.89 4.72 10.78
CA MET A 17 11.45 4.20 12.04
C MET A 17 12.85 4.73 12.31
N PHE A 18 13.66 4.92 11.26
CA PHE A 18 15.06 5.32 11.41
C PHE A 18 15.27 6.84 11.41
N ILE A 19 14.47 7.61 10.66
CA ILE A 19 14.59 9.07 10.55
C ILE A 19 14.48 9.76 11.93
N PRO A 20 13.50 9.47 12.79
CA PRO A 20 13.40 10.11 14.10
C PRO A 20 14.61 9.81 14.98
N TYR A 21 15.11 8.58 14.95
CA TYR A 21 16.28 8.18 15.73
C TYR A 21 17.55 8.90 15.25
N SER A 22 17.78 8.92 13.93
CA SER A 22 18.90 9.66 13.34
C SER A 22 18.82 11.16 13.59
N ILE A 23 17.62 11.73 13.60
CA ILE A 23 17.43 13.15 13.92
C ILE A 23 17.73 13.43 15.39
N ILE A 24 17.26 12.58 16.31
CA ILE A 24 17.54 12.73 17.76
C ILE A 24 19.05 12.65 18.02
N ASP A 25 19.74 11.70 17.40
CA ASP A 25 21.19 11.55 17.53
C ASP A 25 21.95 12.78 16.97
N LEU A 26 21.54 13.27 15.81
CA LEU A 26 22.08 14.50 15.22
C LEU A 26 21.87 15.70 16.15
N VAL A 27 20.67 15.85 16.71
CA VAL A 27 20.31 16.91 17.65
C VAL A 27 21.12 16.81 18.95
N ASN A 28 21.38 15.60 19.45
CA ASN A 28 22.18 15.37 20.65
C ASN A 28 23.67 15.69 20.44
N SER A 29 24.14 15.61 19.19
CA SER A 29 25.51 16.01 18.80
C SER A 29 25.72 17.52 18.70
N TRP A 30 24.65 18.33 18.75
CA TRP A 30 24.73 19.77 18.60
C TRP A 30 24.93 20.48 19.94
N TYR A 31 26.03 21.23 20.04
CA TYR A 31 26.44 21.95 21.26
C TYR A 31 25.60 23.22 21.54
N LEU A 32 24.92 23.76 20.51
CA LEU A 32 24.04 24.93 20.60
C LEU A 32 22.78 24.64 19.79
N PHE A 33 21.64 24.56 20.46
CA PHE A 33 20.34 24.40 19.82
C PHE A 33 19.89 25.74 19.21
N ASP A 34 19.96 25.86 17.89
CA ASP A 34 19.36 26.97 17.15
C ASP A 34 17.88 26.66 16.85
N THR A 35 16.99 27.63 17.07
CA THR A 35 15.55 27.52 16.78
C THR A 35 15.28 27.16 15.33
N ALA A 36 16.12 27.61 14.39
CA ALA A 36 16.01 27.24 12.98
C ALA A 36 16.16 25.72 12.76
N GLN A 37 17.07 25.09 13.49
CA GLN A 37 17.33 23.64 13.38
C GLN A 37 16.18 22.81 13.96
N ILE A 38 15.59 23.26 15.07
CA ILE A 38 14.41 22.63 15.67
C ILE A 38 13.23 22.66 14.70
N VAL A 39 13.00 23.78 14.03
CA VAL A 39 11.91 23.93 13.04
C VAL A 39 12.12 22.98 11.85
N ILE A 40 13.35 22.82 11.37
CA ILE A 40 13.67 21.87 10.29
C ILE A 40 13.38 20.43 10.73
N VAL A 41 13.83 20.05 11.92
CA VAL A 41 13.59 18.71 12.49
C VAL A 41 12.10 18.41 12.61
N ILE A 42 11.32 19.31 13.19
CA ILE A 42 9.87 19.16 13.33
C ILE A 42 9.22 19.02 11.95
N SER A 43 9.62 19.86 10.99
CA SER A 43 9.08 19.84 9.62
C SER A 43 9.35 18.50 8.93
N ILE A 44 10.56 17.95 9.04
CA ILE A 44 10.91 16.64 8.47
C ILE A 44 10.09 15.52 9.11
N ILE A 45 9.94 15.54 10.44
CA ILE A 45 9.13 14.56 11.18
C ILE A 45 7.66 14.63 10.76
N THR A 46 7.10 15.84 10.63
CA THR A 46 5.71 16.04 10.19
C THR A 46 5.49 15.51 8.77
N ILE A 47 6.38 15.83 7.83
CA ILE A 47 6.29 15.35 6.45
C ILE A 47 6.39 13.82 6.39
N ALA A 48 7.35 13.23 7.12
CA ALA A 48 7.52 11.78 7.21
C ALA A 48 6.26 11.10 7.79
N THR A 49 5.64 11.71 8.79
CA THR A 49 4.42 11.20 9.42
C THR A 49 3.23 11.23 8.47
N ILE A 50 3.01 12.35 7.75
CA ILE A 50 1.94 12.47 6.75
C ILE A 50 2.14 11.43 5.65
N PHE A 51 3.37 11.30 5.14
CA PHE A 51 3.70 10.30 4.12
C PHE A 51 3.40 8.88 4.61
N SER A 52 3.72 8.55 5.87
CA SER A 52 3.43 7.25 6.47
C SER A 52 1.93 6.96 6.57
N PHE A 53 1.11 7.92 7.01
CA PHE A 53 -0.35 7.74 7.03
C PHE A 53 -0.92 7.43 5.64
N VAL A 54 -0.48 8.17 4.62
CA VAL A 54 -0.89 7.92 3.23
C VAL A 54 -0.41 6.53 2.77
N SER A 55 0.80 6.13 3.16
CA SER A 55 1.36 4.81 2.88
C SER A 55 0.50 3.69 3.44
N ILE A 56 0.12 3.78 4.71
CA ILE A 56 -0.68 2.77 5.41
C ILE A 56 -2.07 2.66 4.77
N ILE A 57 -2.72 3.79 4.47
CA ILE A 57 -4.02 3.82 3.80
C ILE A 57 -3.92 3.12 2.44
N TYR A 58 -2.86 3.39 1.67
CA TYR A 58 -2.62 2.78 0.39
C TYR A 58 -2.40 1.25 0.48
N LEU A 59 -1.58 0.80 1.44
CA LEU A 59 -1.37 -0.62 1.72
C LEU A 59 -2.71 -1.32 2.06
N PHE A 60 -3.57 -0.68 2.85
CA PHE A 60 -4.86 -1.22 3.23
C PHE A 60 -5.81 -1.36 2.03
N LEU A 61 -5.87 -0.35 1.17
CA LEU A 61 -6.60 -0.39 -0.11
C LEU A 61 -6.10 -1.55 -0.99
N GLN A 62 -4.79 -1.70 -1.13
CA GLN A 62 -4.22 -2.81 -1.89
C GLN A 62 -4.58 -4.18 -1.31
N LEU A 63 -4.49 -4.37 0.01
CA LEU A 63 -4.89 -5.61 0.67
C LEU A 63 -6.37 -5.93 0.42
N LYS A 64 -7.23 -4.92 0.44
CA LYS A 64 -8.68 -5.08 0.14
C LYS A 64 -8.90 -5.53 -1.31
N ILE A 65 -8.18 -4.95 -2.26
CA ILE A 65 -8.24 -5.32 -3.69
C ILE A 65 -7.74 -6.76 -3.90
N ILE A 66 -6.62 -7.14 -3.28
CA ILE A 66 -6.08 -8.51 -3.35
C ILE A 66 -7.05 -9.51 -2.72
N LYS A 67 -7.63 -9.20 -1.57
CA LYS A 67 -8.67 -10.05 -0.93
C LYS A 67 -9.89 -10.21 -1.84
N LYS A 68 -10.37 -9.14 -2.48
CA LYS A 68 -11.48 -9.20 -3.44
C LYS A 68 -11.15 -10.08 -4.63
N LYS A 69 -9.96 -9.91 -5.24
CA LYS A 69 -9.46 -10.76 -6.33
C LYS A 69 -9.42 -12.24 -5.91
N ARG A 70 -8.83 -12.56 -4.75
CA ARG A 70 -8.79 -13.94 -4.21
C ARG A 70 -10.19 -14.55 -4.00
N LYS A 71 -11.16 -13.76 -3.51
CA LYS A 71 -12.54 -14.22 -3.32
C LYS A 71 -13.21 -14.53 -4.66
N LEU A 72 -13.03 -13.68 -5.67
CA LEU A 72 -13.55 -13.89 -7.03
C LEU A 72 -12.91 -15.12 -7.68
N THR A 73 -11.60 -15.31 -7.57
CA THR A 73 -10.91 -16.49 -8.10
C THR A 73 -11.40 -17.79 -7.44
N LYS A 74 -11.58 -17.80 -6.11
CA LYS A 74 -12.14 -18.98 -5.41
C LYS A 74 -13.57 -19.30 -5.86
N LYS A 75 -14.41 -18.27 -6.05
CA LYS A 75 -15.76 -18.43 -6.58
C LYS A 75 -15.75 -19.00 -8.00
N LEU A 76 -14.87 -18.50 -8.86
CA LEU A 76 -14.73 -18.96 -10.24
C LEU A 76 -14.34 -20.45 -10.28
N ILE A 77 -13.35 -20.87 -9.48
CA ILE A 77 -12.93 -22.29 -9.36
C ILE A 77 -14.06 -23.18 -8.84
N ALA A 78 -14.83 -22.71 -7.85
CA ALA A 78 -15.96 -23.46 -7.30
C ALA A 78 -17.09 -23.66 -8.34
N ILE A 79 -17.39 -22.61 -9.12
CA ILE A 79 -18.42 -22.65 -10.17
C ILE A 79 -17.98 -23.52 -11.36
N GLN A 80 -16.70 -23.47 -11.74
CA GLN A 80 -16.15 -24.33 -12.79
C GLN A 80 -16.19 -25.82 -12.42
N LYS A 81 -16.02 -26.17 -11.14
CA LYS A 81 -16.17 -27.56 -10.67
C LYS A 81 -17.59 -28.10 -10.75
N GLN A 82 -18.61 -27.24 -10.84
CA GLN A 82 -20.02 -27.64 -10.84
C GLN A 82 -20.55 -28.05 -12.22
N ASN A 83 -19.76 -27.94 -13.31
CA ASN A 83 -20.08 -28.39 -14.67
C ASN A 83 -21.55 -28.16 -15.11
N ASN A 84 -22.13 -27.01 -14.74
CA ASN A 84 -23.50 -26.67 -15.08
C ASN A 84 -23.53 -25.59 -16.19
N PRO A 85 -24.12 -25.84 -17.37
CA PRO A 85 -24.10 -24.92 -18.51
C PRO A 85 -24.80 -23.57 -18.24
N GLU A 86 -25.72 -23.49 -17.27
CA GLU A 86 -26.33 -22.21 -16.85
C GLU A 86 -25.33 -21.24 -16.20
N ASN A 87 -24.22 -21.76 -15.67
CA ASN A 87 -23.19 -20.94 -15.02
C ASN A 87 -22.21 -20.27 -16.00
N ALA A 88 -22.31 -20.53 -17.30
CA ALA A 88 -21.39 -19.98 -18.30
C ALA A 88 -21.44 -18.44 -18.38
N LYS A 89 -22.62 -17.83 -18.18
CA LYS A 89 -22.77 -16.36 -18.11
C LYS A 89 -22.11 -15.78 -16.86
N THR A 90 -22.28 -16.45 -15.73
CA THR A 90 -21.71 -16.05 -14.43
C THR A 90 -20.18 -16.18 -14.41
N ILE A 91 -19.64 -17.22 -15.05
CA ILE A 91 -18.19 -17.38 -15.22
C ILE A 91 -17.61 -16.23 -16.03
N LYS A 92 -18.20 -15.90 -17.20
CA LYS A 92 -17.75 -14.77 -18.04
C LYS A 92 -17.82 -13.42 -17.32
N GLN A 93 -18.85 -13.20 -16.49
CA GLN A 93 -18.93 -11.98 -15.67
C GLN A 93 -17.79 -11.90 -14.64
N ILE A 94 -17.49 -13.00 -13.95
CA ILE A 94 -16.39 -13.04 -12.95
C ILE A 94 -15.02 -12.90 -13.64
N GLU A 95 -14.84 -13.49 -14.83
CA GLU A 95 -13.62 -13.33 -15.64
C GLU A 95 -13.42 -11.87 -16.06
N ASN A 96 -14.47 -11.21 -16.55
CA ASN A 96 -14.43 -9.79 -16.90
C ASN A 96 -14.13 -8.91 -15.67
N GLU A 97 -14.75 -9.19 -14.51
CA GLU A 97 -14.43 -8.47 -13.27
C GLU A 97 -12.97 -8.64 -12.86
N ILE A 98 -12.42 -9.86 -12.99
CA ILE A 98 -11.00 -10.13 -12.72
C ILE A 98 -10.11 -9.42 -13.73
N GLU A 99 -10.47 -9.40 -15.01
CA GLU A 99 -9.70 -8.73 -16.06
C GLU A 99 -9.67 -7.21 -15.85
N VAL A 100 -10.82 -6.60 -15.53
CA VAL A 100 -10.92 -5.18 -15.18
C VAL A 100 -10.08 -4.88 -13.94
N LEU A 101 -10.17 -5.70 -12.89
CA LEU A 101 -9.31 -5.57 -11.71
C LEU A 101 -7.83 -5.65 -12.08
N ASN A 102 -7.45 -6.55 -12.98
CA ASN A 102 -6.06 -6.72 -13.43
C ASN A 102 -5.57 -5.50 -14.23
N LYS A 103 -6.36 -5.01 -15.19
CA LYS A 103 -6.04 -3.82 -15.99
C LYS A 103 -5.94 -2.56 -15.13
N THR A 104 -6.84 -2.39 -14.17
CA THR A 104 -6.91 -1.16 -13.36
C THR A 104 -5.85 -1.10 -12.25
N TYR A 105 -5.49 -2.23 -11.65
CA TYR A 105 -4.64 -2.24 -10.44
C TYR A 105 -3.31 -2.98 -10.58
N PHE A 106 -3.16 -3.86 -11.57
CA PHE A 106 -1.99 -4.75 -11.67
C PHE A 106 -1.14 -4.56 -12.95
N LYS A 107 -1.66 -3.92 -14.02
CA LYS A 107 -0.97 -3.76 -15.31
C LYS A 107 -0.20 -2.44 -15.47
#